data_AF-A0A317IFT0-F1
#
_entry.id   AF-A0A317IFT0-F1
#
_cell.length_a   1.000
_cell.length_b   1.000
_cell.length_c   1.000
_cell.angle_alpha   90.00
_cell.angle_beta   90.00
_cell.angle_gamma   90.00
#
_symmetry.space_group_name_H-M   'P 1'
#
loop_
_entity.id
_entity.type
_entity.pdbx_description
1 polymer ?
#
loop_
_entity_poly.entity_id
_entity_poly.type
_entity_poly.pdbx_seq_one_letter_code
_entity_poly.pdbx_strand_id
1 'polypeptide(L)'
;MSNPEMRHPEAELLLQYLDGELPGRQARRVRRHVEACWQCRSELDELQKTVGACVRYRREVQDLYPPPPGPWMDLTREFEREDASLEPAPLLRRPVFRWTVLAATAVSLVAATLTLRTTIFRSHQQTVANPDARLRRNPASPASTIVRTDRQGPSAGGDLPVLAGKPADISDASKELQVVAVLHQLGADLGEPVEVSRDAAGVVVSGTGVSPALRERIRGALAALPDVVVRFSEPEVAPLEPPAADTKEPAPSRTSSLPARLEAQLGGHAQFENFSSQLLEQNESAMSRAYALRRLAQQFPREAENRLKAEDRRLLRNMAREHAEALGREVAAIEGAVSSVLQLLGGSPQNAPESGHPADWQGAADELFRSAQRSETLLAALLGASTADVPANNIPSQLSAAVAQLQADVQQCERLLTQ
;
A
#
# COMPACT_ATOMS: atom_id res chain seq x y z
N MET A 1 -25.18 0.02 17.64
CA MET A 1 -24.85 0.95 16.54
C MET A 1 -23.95 0.17 15.60
N SER A 2 -24.51 -0.29 14.48
CA SER A 2 -23.85 -1.22 13.56
C SER A 2 -22.76 -0.51 12.77
N ASN A 3 -21.55 -1.05 12.81
CA ASN A 3 -20.36 -0.54 12.13
C ASN A 3 -20.57 -0.66 10.61
N PRO A 4 -20.43 0.42 9.81
CA PRO A 4 -20.50 0.29 8.37
C PRO A 4 -19.31 -0.56 7.90
N GLU A 5 -19.57 -1.55 7.04
CA GLU A 5 -18.55 -2.22 6.25
C GLU A 5 -17.73 -1.15 5.48
N MET A 6 -16.61 -0.71 6.06
CA MET A 6 -15.72 0.25 5.41
C MET A 6 -14.97 -0.49 4.32
N ARG A 7 -15.52 -0.49 3.10
CA ARG A 7 -14.78 -0.93 1.91
C ARG A 7 -13.55 -0.06 1.76
N HIS A 8 -12.39 -0.69 1.88
CA HIS A 8 -11.09 -0.07 1.64
C HIS A 8 -10.92 0.24 0.14
N PRO A 9 -10.22 1.33 -0.22
CA PRO A 9 -9.72 1.54 -1.57
C PRO A 9 -8.90 0.35 -2.06
N GLU A 10 -9.03 0.00 -3.33
CA GLU A 10 -8.13 -0.96 -3.95
C GLU A 10 -6.69 -0.41 -3.96
N ALA A 11 -5.70 -1.31 -3.91
CA ALA A 11 -4.28 -0.95 -3.84
C ALA A 11 -3.85 -0.02 -5.00
N GLU A 12 -4.41 -0.24 -6.20
CA GLU A 12 -4.16 0.59 -7.38
C GLU A 12 -4.61 2.05 -7.17
N LEU A 13 -5.73 2.25 -6.45
CA LEU A 13 -6.25 3.59 -6.17
C LEU A 13 -5.39 4.33 -5.12
N LEU A 14 -4.75 3.60 -4.20
CA LEU A 14 -3.77 4.16 -3.26
C LEU A 14 -2.47 4.55 -3.98
N LEU A 15 -2.03 3.74 -4.94
CA LEU A 15 -0.86 4.05 -5.78
C LEU A 15 -1.09 5.31 -6.63
N GLN A 16 -2.20 5.39 -7.36
CA GLN A 16 -2.59 6.59 -8.11
C GLN A 16 -2.74 7.83 -7.22
N TYR A 17 -3.15 7.64 -5.96
CA TYR A 17 -3.20 8.73 -4.98
C TYR A 17 -1.81 9.23 -4.59
N LEU A 18 -0.84 8.32 -4.39
CA LEU A 18 0.56 8.64 -4.10
C LEU A 18 1.23 9.36 -5.26
N ASP A 19 1.01 8.87 -6.48
CA ASP A 19 1.61 9.43 -7.70
C ASP A 19 0.95 10.74 -8.13
N GLY A 20 -0.16 11.14 -7.48
CA GLY A 20 -0.87 12.39 -7.76
C GLY A 20 -1.77 12.34 -9.01
N GLU A 21 -2.04 11.15 -9.53
CA GLU A 21 -2.82 10.91 -10.74
C GLU A 21 -4.34 10.98 -10.52
N LEU A 22 -4.80 10.94 -9.26
CA LEU A 22 -6.21 11.00 -8.96
C LEU A 22 -6.84 12.39 -9.19
N PRO A 23 -8.02 12.46 -9.85
CA PRO A 23 -8.79 13.69 -9.95
C PRO A 23 -9.12 14.25 -8.56
N GLY A 24 -9.10 15.57 -8.39
CA GLY A 24 -9.17 16.21 -7.06
C GLY A 24 -10.35 15.82 -6.16
N ARG A 25 -11.50 15.38 -6.71
CA ARG A 25 -12.61 14.84 -5.90
C ARG A 25 -12.30 13.45 -5.33
N GLN A 26 -11.64 12.61 -6.12
CA GLN A 26 -11.27 11.24 -5.78
C GLN A 26 -10.08 11.23 -4.83
N ALA A 27 -9.07 12.08 -5.08
CA ALA A 27 -7.96 12.31 -4.16
C ALA A 27 -8.43 12.75 -2.77
N ARG A 28 -9.40 13.69 -2.69
CA ARG A 28 -10.01 14.11 -1.41
C ARG A 28 -10.82 13.01 -0.72
N ARG A 29 -11.38 12.05 -1.47
CA ARG A 29 -12.11 10.92 -0.90
C ARG A 29 -11.14 9.90 -0.32
N VAL A 30 -10.09 9.56 -1.07
CA VAL A 30 -9.02 8.66 -0.61
C VAL A 30 -8.30 9.26 0.59
N ARG A 31 -7.92 10.54 0.54
CA ARG A 31 -7.30 11.25 1.67
C ARG A 31 -8.12 11.14 2.96
N ARG A 32 -9.41 11.47 2.91
CA ARG A 32 -10.29 11.35 4.09
C ARG A 32 -10.41 9.91 4.61
N HIS A 33 -10.36 8.93 3.72
CA HIS A 33 -10.40 7.52 4.11
C HIS A 33 -9.09 7.12 4.80
N VAL A 34 -7.93 7.47 4.20
CA VAL A 34 -6.61 7.25 4.81
C VAL A 34 -6.53 7.93 6.18
N GLU A 35 -6.94 9.19 6.30
CA GLU A 35 -6.94 9.90 7.60
C GLU A 35 -7.80 9.19 8.67
N ALA A 36 -8.89 8.52 8.28
CA ALA A 36 -9.80 7.85 9.20
C ALA A 36 -9.49 6.34 9.41
N CYS A 37 -8.75 5.72 8.50
CA CYS A 37 -8.51 4.28 8.48
C CYS A 37 -7.04 3.98 8.76
N TRP A 38 -6.76 3.21 9.81
CA TRP A 38 -5.39 2.82 10.13
C TRP A 38 -4.80 1.85 9.08
N GLN A 39 -5.60 0.90 8.58
CA GLN A 39 -5.13 -0.09 7.61
C GLN A 39 -4.66 0.59 6.30
N CYS A 40 -5.46 1.50 5.75
CA CYS A 40 -5.05 2.23 4.55
C CYS A 40 -3.91 3.22 4.79
N ARG A 41 -3.62 3.62 6.04
CA ARG A 41 -2.39 4.37 6.37
C ARG A 41 -1.18 3.46 6.33
N SER A 42 -1.27 2.27 6.91
CA SER A 42 -0.19 1.29 6.87
C SER A 42 0.10 0.85 5.42
N GLU A 43 -0.93 0.55 4.64
CA GLU A 43 -0.77 0.21 3.21
C GLU A 43 -0.12 1.35 2.41
N LEU A 44 -0.50 2.60 2.69
CA LEU A 44 0.09 3.77 2.04
C LEU A 44 1.57 3.97 2.45
N ASP A 45 1.91 3.76 3.71
CA ASP A 45 3.27 3.86 4.25
C ASP A 45 4.20 2.81 3.63
N GLU A 46 3.75 1.56 3.49
CA GLU A 46 4.50 0.49 2.83
C GLU A 46 4.79 0.79 1.35
N LEU A 47 3.81 1.35 0.63
CA LEU A 47 4.02 1.82 -0.74
C LEU A 47 5.06 2.95 -0.79
N GLN A 48 5.01 3.91 0.12
CA GLN A 48 5.99 5.01 0.19
C GLN A 48 7.41 4.50 0.49
N LYS A 49 7.56 3.54 1.42
CA LYS A 49 8.85 2.88 1.71
C LYS A 49 9.43 2.19 0.48
N THR A 50 8.58 1.48 -0.27
CA THR A 50 8.97 0.79 -1.50
C THR A 50 9.47 1.79 -2.55
N VAL A 51 8.76 2.89 -2.76
CA VAL A 51 9.21 3.98 -3.64
C VAL A 51 10.56 4.53 -3.18
N GLY A 52 10.73 4.77 -1.87
CA GLY A 52 11.98 5.23 -1.28
C GLY A 52 13.16 4.28 -1.50
N ALA A 53 12.94 2.96 -1.40
CA ALA A 53 13.96 1.95 -1.69
C ALA A 53 14.38 1.98 -3.18
N CYS A 54 13.42 2.07 -4.10
CA CYS A 54 13.70 2.17 -5.53
C CYS A 54 14.51 3.42 -5.89
N VAL A 55 14.19 4.57 -5.29
CA VAL A 55 14.93 5.83 -5.50
C VAL A 55 16.37 5.74 -4.97
N ARG A 56 16.57 5.15 -3.79
CA ARG A 56 17.91 4.93 -3.22
C ARG A 56 18.75 4.01 -4.09
N TYR A 57 18.20 2.85 -4.47
CA TYR A 57 18.86 1.90 -5.36
C TYR A 57 19.28 2.57 -6.67
N ARG A 58 18.40 3.38 -7.28
CA ARG A 58 18.74 4.13 -8.50
C ARG A 58 19.93 5.06 -8.29
N ARG A 59 19.98 5.79 -7.17
CA ARG A 59 21.09 6.72 -6.88
C ARG A 59 22.41 5.96 -6.72
N GLU A 60 22.41 4.90 -5.92
CA GLU A 60 23.58 4.04 -5.71
C GLU A 60 24.10 3.45 -7.02
N VAL A 61 23.18 2.98 -7.86
CA VAL A 61 23.51 2.42 -9.17
C VAL A 61 23.96 3.49 -10.18
N GLN A 62 23.40 4.70 -10.11
CA GLN A 62 23.78 5.81 -10.99
C GLN A 62 25.25 6.22 -10.78
N ASP A 63 25.74 6.17 -9.54
CA ASP A 63 27.13 6.48 -9.21
C ASP A 63 28.12 5.41 -9.75
N LEU A 64 27.63 4.20 -10.04
CA LEU A 64 28.43 3.11 -10.63
C LEU A 64 28.54 3.19 -12.15
N TYR A 65 27.70 3.99 -12.83
CA TYR A 65 27.74 4.11 -14.29
C TYR A 65 28.74 5.17 -14.72
N PRO A 66 29.68 4.85 -15.63
CA PRO A 66 30.55 5.87 -16.19
C PRO A 66 29.71 6.93 -16.91
N PRO A 67 30.12 8.20 -16.90
CA PRO A 67 29.48 9.20 -17.74
C PRO A 67 29.51 8.71 -19.19
N PRO A 68 28.47 9.01 -19.98
CA PRO A 68 28.39 8.46 -21.31
C PRO A 68 29.61 8.88 -22.15
N PRO A 69 30.13 7.99 -23.02
CA PRO A 69 31.37 8.20 -23.77
C PRO A 69 31.31 9.39 -24.74
N GLY A 70 30.14 10.00 -24.90
CA GLY A 70 29.91 11.29 -25.54
C GLY A 70 28.51 11.82 -25.22
N PRO A 71 28.17 13.07 -25.59
CA PRO A 71 26.80 13.56 -25.51
C PRO A 71 25.88 12.64 -26.32
N TRP A 72 24.79 12.20 -25.69
CA TRP A 72 23.78 11.40 -26.37
C TRP A 72 23.22 12.21 -27.54
N MET A 73 22.99 11.55 -28.68
CA MET A 73 22.28 12.17 -29.79
C MET A 73 20.88 12.61 -29.32
N ASP A 74 20.40 13.74 -29.82
CA ASP A 74 19.04 14.21 -29.54
C ASP A 74 18.04 13.29 -30.25
N LEU A 75 17.60 12.25 -29.53
CA LEU A 75 16.65 11.26 -30.02
C LEU A 75 15.32 11.92 -30.38
N THR A 76 14.92 13.01 -29.72
CA THR A 76 13.70 13.77 -30.05
C THR A 76 13.73 14.22 -31.50
N ARG A 77 14.85 14.81 -31.90
CA ARG A 77 15.04 15.30 -33.27
C ARG A 77 15.14 14.16 -34.28
N GLU A 78 15.65 13.00 -33.88
CA GLU A 78 15.73 11.83 -34.74
C GLU A 78 14.34 11.18 -34.94
N PHE A 79 13.55 11.09 -33.87
CA PHE A 79 12.16 10.63 -33.95
C PHE A 79 11.31 11.58 -34.79
N GLU A 80 11.45 12.90 -34.65
CA GLU A 80 10.77 13.89 -35.50
C GLU A 80 11.11 13.72 -36.98
N ARG A 81 12.36 13.35 -37.31
CA ARG A 81 12.76 13.07 -38.70
C ARG A 81 12.12 11.79 -39.22
N GLU A 82 12.04 10.74 -38.41
CA GLU A 82 11.39 9.50 -38.78
C GLU A 82 9.87 9.66 -38.91
N ASP A 83 9.22 10.35 -37.99
CA ASP A 83 7.79 10.68 -38.09
C ASP A 83 7.50 11.51 -39.35
N ALA A 84 8.35 12.49 -39.67
CA ALA A 84 8.27 13.25 -40.91
C ALA A 84 8.56 12.41 -42.17
N SER A 85 9.28 11.29 -42.05
CA SER A 85 9.53 10.34 -43.14
C SER A 85 8.34 9.39 -43.36
N LEU A 86 7.56 9.12 -42.31
CA LEU A 86 6.37 8.27 -42.31
C LEU A 86 5.07 9.02 -42.65
N GLU A 87 5.02 10.33 -42.43
CA GLU A 87 3.88 11.18 -42.82
C GLU A 87 3.63 11.09 -44.35
N PRO A 88 2.49 10.54 -44.80
CA PRO A 88 2.18 10.46 -46.22
C PRO A 88 2.06 11.89 -46.79
N ALA A 89 2.91 12.20 -47.77
CA ALA A 89 2.94 13.53 -48.39
C ALA A 89 1.51 14.03 -48.71
N PRO A 90 1.17 15.29 -48.36
CA PRO A 90 -0.19 15.80 -48.48
C PRO A 90 -0.68 15.63 -49.91
N LEU A 91 -1.88 15.06 -50.07
CA LEU A 91 -2.52 14.77 -51.36
C LEU A 91 -2.55 15.98 -52.31
N LEU A 92 -2.47 17.19 -51.76
CA LEU A 92 -2.39 18.47 -52.48
C LEU A 92 -1.12 18.67 -53.32
N ARG A 93 -0.06 17.87 -53.11
CA ARG A 93 1.17 17.90 -53.91
C ARG A 93 1.20 16.90 -55.06
N ARG A 94 0.19 16.03 -55.21
CA ARG A 94 0.09 15.14 -56.38
C ARG A 94 -0.45 15.94 -57.58
N PRO A 95 0.26 15.99 -58.73
CA PRO A 95 -0.14 16.81 -59.88
C PRO A 95 -1.50 16.41 -60.47
N VAL A 96 -1.98 15.20 -60.17
CA VAL A 96 -3.27 14.67 -60.64
C VAL A 96 -4.48 15.35 -59.97
N PHE A 97 -4.35 15.82 -58.71
CA PHE A 97 -5.47 16.45 -57.99
C PHE A 97 -5.72 17.91 -58.42
N ARG A 98 -4.75 18.55 -59.09
CA ARG A 98 -4.93 19.90 -59.66
C ARG A 98 -5.84 19.89 -60.89
N TRP A 99 -5.89 18.79 -61.65
CA TRP A 99 -6.73 18.68 -62.84
C TRP A 99 -8.19 18.33 -62.51
N THR A 100 -8.47 17.68 -61.37
CA THR A 100 -9.84 17.35 -60.97
C THR A 100 -10.64 18.57 -60.49
N VAL A 101 -9.99 19.55 -59.85
CA VAL A 101 -10.66 20.80 -59.42
C VAL A 101 -11.00 21.71 -60.60
N LEU A 102 -10.17 21.75 -61.66
CA LEU A 102 -10.48 22.51 -62.87
C LEU A 102 -11.58 21.86 -63.73
N ALA A 103 -11.71 20.53 -63.72
CA ALA A 103 -12.82 19.85 -64.39
C ALA A 103 -14.16 20.08 -63.68
N ALA A 104 -14.17 20.16 -62.34
CA ALA A 104 -15.39 20.38 -61.57
C ALA A 104 -15.99 21.79 -61.75
N THR A 105 -15.16 22.82 -61.90
CA THR A 105 -15.65 24.20 -62.13
C THR A 105 -16.23 24.40 -63.53
N ALA A 106 -15.70 23.71 -64.55
CA ALA A 106 -16.26 23.75 -65.91
C ALA A 106 -17.65 23.09 -66.00
N VAL A 107 -17.88 21.98 -65.27
CA VAL A 107 -19.19 21.30 -65.25
C VAL A 107 -20.25 22.13 -64.53
N SER A 108 -19.92 22.84 -63.46
CA SER A 108 -20.86 23.71 -62.74
C SER A 108 -21.33 24.92 -63.56
N LEU A 109 -20.48 25.51 -64.41
CA LEU A 109 -20.86 26.64 -65.27
C LEU A 109 -21.82 26.23 -66.41
N VAL A 110 -21.64 25.02 -66.95
CA VAL A 110 -22.57 24.45 -67.95
C VAL A 110 -23.91 24.09 -67.32
N ALA A 111 -23.92 23.53 -66.10
CA ALA A 111 -25.16 23.22 -65.38
C ALA A 111 -25.95 24.49 -65.00
N ALA A 112 -25.27 25.55 -64.57
CA ALA A 112 -25.92 26.82 -64.18
C ALA A 112 -26.52 27.57 -65.39
N THR A 113 -25.89 27.50 -66.57
CA THR A 113 -26.46 28.10 -67.79
C THR A 113 -27.65 27.30 -68.33
N LEU A 114 -27.67 25.97 -68.15
CA LEU A 114 -28.79 25.12 -68.55
C LEU A 114 -30.02 25.28 -67.63
N THR A 115 -29.82 25.47 -66.32
CA THR A 115 -30.92 25.70 -65.36
C THR A 115 -31.51 27.11 -65.48
N LEU A 116 -30.71 28.12 -65.84
CA LEU A 116 -31.22 29.48 -66.09
C LEU A 116 -32.05 29.56 -67.38
N ARG A 117 -31.70 28.78 -68.42
CA ARG A 117 -32.43 28.73 -69.70
C ARG A 117 -33.74 27.94 -69.63
N THR A 118 -33.81 26.94 -68.75
CA THR A 118 -35.01 26.08 -68.57
C THR A 118 -36.05 26.70 -67.63
N THR A 119 -35.65 27.53 -66.67
CA THR A 119 -36.55 28.23 -65.75
C THR A 119 -37.25 29.45 -66.39
N ILE A 120 -36.58 30.15 -67.31
CA ILE A 120 -37.17 31.29 -68.06
C ILE A 120 -38.18 30.83 -69.13
N PHE A 121 -38.05 29.60 -69.66
CA PHE A 121 -38.96 29.06 -70.68
C PHE A 121 -40.22 28.40 -70.10
N ARG A 122 -40.19 27.97 -68.83
CA ARG A 122 -41.30 27.24 -68.18
C ARG A 122 -42.34 28.14 -67.51
N SER A 123 -42.07 29.43 -67.32
CA SER A 123 -43.00 30.39 -66.71
C SER A 123 -44.05 30.94 -67.68
N HIS A 124 -44.02 30.56 -68.97
CA HIS A 124 -44.93 31.06 -70.01
C HIS A 124 -46.06 30.09 -70.41
N GLN A 125 -46.20 28.93 -69.77
CA GLN A 125 -47.32 28.01 -70.03
C GLN A 125 -47.93 27.49 -68.72
N GLN A 126 -49.23 27.70 -68.60
CA GLN A 126 -50.17 27.17 -67.60
C GLN A 126 -50.52 28.10 -66.42
N THR A 127 -51.07 29.25 -66.80
CA THR A 127 -52.38 29.71 -66.31
C THR A 127 -53.47 28.66 -66.59
N VAL A 128 -54.44 28.54 -65.66
CA VAL A 128 -55.85 28.08 -65.76
C VAL A 128 -56.25 27.11 -64.61
N ALA A 129 -57.21 27.59 -63.81
CA ALA A 129 -58.21 27.01 -62.88
C ALA A 129 -58.46 25.47 -62.90
N ASN A 130 -59.03 24.78 -61.89
CA ASN A 130 -60.19 25.05 -61.01
C ASN A 130 -60.34 23.90 -59.95
N PRO A 131 -61.18 24.00 -58.89
CA PRO A 131 -61.25 23.10 -57.73
C PRO A 131 -62.43 22.08 -57.73
N ASP A 132 -62.53 21.34 -56.61
CA ASP A 132 -63.65 20.55 -56.05
C ASP A 132 -64.03 19.14 -56.59
N ALA A 133 -63.95 18.14 -55.69
CA ALA A 133 -64.92 17.03 -55.45
C ALA A 133 -64.31 15.99 -54.47
N ARG A 134 -64.76 15.89 -53.20
CA ARG A 134 -65.89 15.10 -52.67
C ARG A 134 -65.69 13.56 -52.53
N LEU A 135 -65.84 13.11 -51.27
CA LEU A 135 -66.62 11.97 -50.75
C LEU A 135 -66.06 10.53 -50.70
N ARG A 136 -65.99 10.02 -49.45
CA ARG A 136 -66.43 8.69 -48.91
C ARG A 136 -65.65 7.44 -49.41
N ARG A 137 -65.44 6.34 -48.68
CA ARG A 137 -65.89 5.80 -47.37
C ARG A 137 -65.05 4.52 -47.09
N ASN A 138 -64.72 4.26 -45.83
CA ASN A 138 -64.19 2.99 -45.27
C ASN A 138 -65.34 1.96 -45.10
N PRO A 139 -65.17 0.61 -45.11
CA PRO A 139 -64.66 -0.07 -43.91
C PRO A 139 -64.03 -1.48 -44.11
N ALA A 140 -63.26 -1.96 -43.11
CA ALA A 140 -63.57 -3.16 -42.30
C ALA A 140 -62.32 -3.73 -41.58
N SER A 141 -62.51 -4.02 -40.30
CA SER A 141 -61.66 -4.76 -39.34
C SER A 141 -62.22 -6.22 -39.24
N PRO A 142 -61.78 -7.20 -38.39
CA PRO A 142 -60.97 -7.04 -37.16
C PRO A 142 -60.05 -8.19 -36.67
N ALA A 143 -59.29 -7.82 -35.62
CA ALA A 143 -58.99 -8.52 -34.36
C ALA A 143 -58.14 -9.82 -34.27
N SER A 144 -57.15 -9.78 -33.37
CA SER A 144 -57.15 -10.63 -32.15
C SER A 144 -56.27 -10.06 -31.04
N THR A 145 -56.71 -10.33 -29.81
CA THR A 145 -56.33 -9.79 -28.50
C THR A 145 -55.77 -10.91 -27.64
N ILE A 146 -54.66 -10.71 -26.89
CA ILE A 146 -54.35 -11.44 -25.64
C ILE A 146 -53.53 -10.48 -24.72
N VAL A 147 -54.19 -9.82 -23.75
CA VAL A 147 -54.24 -10.08 -22.29
C VAL A 147 -52.93 -9.80 -21.53
N ARG A 148 -53.02 -8.75 -20.70
CA ARG A 148 -52.12 -8.34 -19.62
C ARG A 148 -52.74 -8.78 -18.30
N THR A 149 -51.98 -9.42 -17.43
CA THR A 149 -52.37 -9.67 -16.02
C THR A 149 -51.30 -9.15 -15.08
N ASP A 150 -51.67 -8.12 -14.33
CA ASP A 150 -51.07 -7.75 -13.04
C ASP A 150 -51.31 -8.87 -12.02
N ARG A 151 -50.32 -9.13 -11.14
CA ARG A 151 -50.57 -9.73 -9.84
C ARG A 151 -49.53 -9.29 -8.81
N GLN A 152 -50.05 -9.10 -7.61
CA GLN A 152 -49.48 -8.41 -6.46
C GLN A 152 -49.19 -9.42 -5.34
N GLY A 153 -48.04 -9.29 -4.68
CA GLY A 153 -47.65 -9.86 -3.36
C GLY A 153 -47.30 -11.36 -3.29
N PRO A 154 -46.60 -11.86 -2.23
CA PRO A 154 -46.39 -11.24 -0.90
C PRO A 154 -44.96 -11.33 -0.31
N SER A 155 -44.77 -10.61 0.81
CA SER A 155 -43.68 -10.74 1.79
C SER A 155 -43.55 -12.15 2.40
N ALA A 156 -42.32 -12.62 2.52
CA ALA A 156 -41.81 -13.53 3.56
C ALA A 156 -40.30 -13.24 3.64
N GLY A 157 -39.70 -12.88 4.78
CA GLY A 157 -39.70 -13.70 5.99
C GLY A 157 -38.70 -14.83 5.80
N GLY A 158 -37.40 -14.50 5.70
CA GLY A 158 -36.32 -15.44 5.49
C GLY A 158 -35.19 -15.16 6.47
N ASP A 159 -35.26 -15.81 7.62
CA ASP A 159 -34.16 -15.92 8.58
C ASP A 159 -32.93 -16.51 7.88
N LEU A 160 -31.86 -15.73 7.78
CA LEU A 160 -30.54 -16.25 7.50
C LEU A 160 -29.94 -16.76 8.82
N PRO A 161 -29.42 -17.99 8.88
CA PRO A 161 -28.83 -18.51 10.09
C PRO A 161 -27.56 -17.71 10.40
N VAL A 162 -27.59 -16.99 11.53
CA VAL A 162 -26.39 -16.52 12.22
C VAL A 162 -25.60 -17.77 12.60
N LEU A 163 -24.53 -18.05 11.86
CA LEU A 163 -23.50 -19.00 12.28
C LEU A 163 -22.81 -18.40 13.49
N ALA A 164 -23.35 -18.71 14.68
CA ALA A 164 -22.69 -18.51 15.95
C ALA A 164 -21.31 -19.17 15.88
N GLY A 165 -20.26 -18.36 16.04
CA GLY A 165 -18.88 -18.85 16.14
C GLY A 165 -18.80 -19.94 17.20
N LYS A 166 -18.42 -21.15 16.79
CA LYS A 166 -18.22 -22.29 17.66
C LYS A 166 -17.10 -21.94 18.66
N PRO A 167 -17.26 -22.18 19.98
CA PRO A 167 -16.17 -22.01 20.93
C PRO A 167 -15.02 -22.95 20.51
N ALA A 168 -13.84 -22.36 20.29
CA ALA A 168 -12.64 -23.07 19.85
C ALA A 168 -12.40 -24.33 20.72
N ASP A 169 -12.37 -25.50 20.07
CA ASP A 169 -12.00 -26.75 20.71
C ASP A 169 -10.51 -26.69 21.10
N ILE A 170 -10.15 -27.33 22.22
CA ILE A 170 -8.76 -27.36 22.73
C ILE A 170 -7.81 -27.93 21.66
N SER A 171 -8.32 -28.83 20.81
CA SER A 171 -7.57 -29.42 19.69
C SER A 171 -7.15 -28.39 18.64
N ASP A 172 -7.98 -27.38 18.36
CA ASP A 172 -7.70 -26.38 17.30
C ASP A 172 -6.66 -25.35 17.74
N ALA A 173 -6.74 -24.87 19.00
CA ALA A 173 -5.74 -23.94 19.55
C ALA A 173 -4.36 -24.58 19.70
N SER A 174 -4.32 -25.88 20.03
CA SER A 174 -3.06 -26.63 20.13
C SER A 174 -2.43 -26.87 18.74
N LYS A 175 -3.25 -27.15 17.71
CA LYS A 175 -2.79 -27.26 16.32
C LYS A 175 -2.20 -25.96 15.80
N GLU A 176 -2.87 -24.83 16.05
CA GLU A 176 -2.38 -23.51 15.66
C GLU A 176 -1.05 -23.18 16.33
N LEU A 177 -0.91 -23.47 17.62
CA LEU A 177 0.36 -23.27 18.32
C LEU A 177 1.49 -24.08 17.68
N GLN A 178 1.21 -25.31 17.25
CA GLN A 178 2.20 -26.14 16.57
C GLN A 178 2.66 -25.53 15.24
N VAL A 179 1.73 -24.93 14.47
CA VAL A 179 2.05 -24.20 13.23
C VAL A 179 2.93 -23.00 13.54
N VAL A 180 2.57 -22.20 14.55
CA VAL A 180 3.36 -21.04 14.99
C VAL A 180 4.76 -21.46 15.44
N ALA A 181 4.89 -22.57 16.18
CA ALA A 181 6.18 -23.10 16.61
C ALA A 181 7.07 -23.56 15.45
N VAL A 182 6.48 -24.15 14.40
CA VAL A 182 7.22 -24.52 13.19
C VAL A 182 7.72 -23.28 12.45
N LEU A 183 6.88 -22.23 12.33
CA LEU A 183 7.30 -20.97 11.71
C LEU A 183 8.42 -20.28 12.50
N HIS A 184 8.31 -20.31 13.83
CA HIS A 184 9.33 -19.79 14.74
C HIS A 184 10.68 -20.49 14.58
N GLN A 185 10.70 -21.83 14.50
CA GLN A 185 11.94 -22.59 14.25
C GLN A 185 12.61 -22.24 12.91
N LEU A 186 11.84 -21.78 11.93
CA LEU A 186 12.35 -21.36 10.63
C LEU A 186 12.75 -19.88 10.60
N GLY A 187 12.49 -19.12 11.67
CA GLY A 187 12.65 -17.67 11.72
C GLY A 187 11.65 -16.91 10.84
N ALA A 188 10.57 -17.56 10.42
CA ALA A 188 9.55 -17.00 9.54
C ALA A 188 8.48 -16.17 10.28
N ASP A 189 8.59 -16.12 11.59
CA ASP A 189 7.85 -15.28 12.52
C ASP A 189 8.47 -13.88 12.71
N LEU A 190 9.71 -13.68 12.25
CA LEU A 190 10.42 -12.40 12.26
C LEU A 190 10.22 -11.70 10.91
N GLY A 191 9.44 -10.61 10.91
CA GLY A 191 9.09 -9.82 9.72
C GLY A 191 7.65 -10.05 9.21
N GLU A 192 7.20 -9.19 8.29
CA GLU A 192 5.82 -9.15 7.76
C GLU A 192 5.56 -9.80 6.37
N PRO A 193 6.08 -10.99 6.02
CA PRO A 193 5.56 -11.69 4.85
C PRO A 193 4.74 -12.93 5.18
N VAL A 194 4.52 -13.30 6.46
CA VAL A 194 3.78 -14.52 6.83
C VAL A 194 2.81 -14.26 7.98
N GLU A 195 1.52 -14.47 7.74
CA GLU A 195 0.41 -14.42 8.69
C GLU A 195 -0.22 -15.80 8.88
N VAL A 196 -0.69 -16.09 10.09
CA VAL A 196 -1.44 -17.31 10.41
C VAL A 196 -2.86 -16.91 10.80
N SER A 197 -3.85 -17.33 10.02
CA SER A 197 -5.27 -17.06 10.26
C SER A 197 -6.07 -18.35 10.34
N ARG A 198 -7.20 -18.32 11.05
CA ARG A 198 -8.11 -19.47 11.20
C ARG A 198 -9.26 -19.35 10.20
N ASP A 199 -9.60 -20.44 9.51
CA ASP A 199 -10.83 -20.57 8.72
C ASP A 199 -11.64 -21.80 9.17
N ALA A 200 -12.91 -21.90 8.78
CA ALA A 200 -13.85 -22.96 9.15
C ALA A 200 -13.40 -24.39 8.77
N ALA A 201 -12.33 -24.53 7.99
CA ALA A 201 -11.76 -25.79 7.52
C ALA A 201 -10.32 -26.09 8.03
N GLY A 202 -9.66 -25.19 8.78
CA GLY A 202 -8.30 -25.41 9.27
C GLY A 202 -7.47 -24.14 9.52
N VAL A 203 -6.16 -24.33 9.74
CA VAL A 203 -5.19 -23.23 9.93
C VAL A 203 -4.63 -22.81 8.57
N VAL A 204 -4.76 -21.53 8.24
CA VAL A 204 -4.28 -20.94 6.97
C VAL A 204 -3.02 -20.13 7.24
N VAL A 205 -1.93 -20.48 6.54
CA VAL A 205 -0.70 -19.70 6.55
C VAL A 205 -0.64 -18.90 5.25
N SER A 206 -0.78 -17.57 5.34
CA SER A 206 -0.77 -16.65 4.21
C SER A 206 0.52 -15.85 4.17
N GLY A 207 1.06 -15.58 2.97
CA GLY A 207 2.23 -14.71 2.87
C GLY A 207 2.49 -14.07 1.52
N THR A 208 2.93 -12.81 1.54
CA THR A 208 3.29 -11.99 0.37
C THR A 208 4.79 -11.71 0.38
N GLY A 209 5.47 -11.85 -0.78
CA GLY A 209 6.91 -11.54 -0.88
C GLY A 209 7.87 -12.58 -0.25
N VAL A 210 7.39 -13.74 0.18
CA VAL A 210 8.24 -14.84 0.70
C VAL A 210 9.12 -15.42 -0.41
N SER A 211 10.44 -15.48 -0.17
CA SER A 211 11.41 -16.03 -1.13
C SER A 211 11.09 -17.49 -1.48
N PRO A 212 11.35 -17.95 -2.72
CA PRO A 212 11.02 -19.31 -3.16
C PRO A 212 11.66 -20.40 -2.28
N ALA A 213 12.89 -20.17 -1.81
CA ALA A 213 13.60 -21.10 -0.92
C ALA A 213 12.96 -21.20 0.48
N LEU A 214 12.52 -20.07 1.04
CA LEU A 214 11.81 -20.08 2.32
C LEU A 214 10.41 -20.68 2.17
N ARG A 215 9.73 -20.44 1.04
CA ARG A 215 8.42 -21.00 0.70
C ARG A 215 8.43 -22.53 0.72
N GLU A 216 9.47 -23.13 0.13
CA GLU A 216 9.61 -24.58 0.07
C GLU A 216 9.95 -25.19 1.44
N ARG A 217 10.78 -24.50 2.24
CA ARG A 217 11.05 -24.90 3.62
C ARG A 217 9.80 -24.85 4.50
N ILE A 218 8.98 -23.80 4.38
CA ILE A 218 7.72 -23.66 5.13
C ILE A 218 6.73 -24.77 4.71
N ARG A 219 6.56 -25.04 3.40
CA ARG A 219 5.71 -26.15 2.94
C ARG A 219 6.20 -27.49 3.47
N GLY A 220 7.50 -27.76 3.37
CA GLY A 220 8.07 -29.02 3.82
C GLY A 220 7.86 -29.26 5.33
N ALA A 221 8.03 -28.21 6.14
CA ALA A 221 7.86 -28.31 7.59
C ALA A 221 6.38 -28.43 8.01
N LEU A 222 5.46 -27.76 7.31
CA LEU A 222 4.02 -27.80 7.61
C LEU A 222 3.28 -29.01 7.00
N ALA A 223 3.87 -29.70 6.01
CA ALA A 223 3.27 -30.89 5.38
C ALA A 223 3.06 -32.07 6.34
N ALA A 224 3.75 -32.09 7.48
CA ALA A 224 3.59 -33.10 8.52
C ALA A 224 2.37 -32.88 9.42
N LEU A 225 1.69 -31.73 9.33
CA LEU A 225 0.52 -31.38 10.13
C LEU A 225 -0.78 -31.55 9.33
N PRO A 226 -1.74 -32.38 9.79
CA PRO A 226 -3.03 -32.51 9.13
C PRO A 226 -3.86 -31.21 9.29
N ASP A 227 -4.65 -30.87 8.26
CA ASP A 227 -5.56 -29.71 8.20
C ASP A 227 -4.90 -28.31 8.08
N VAL A 228 -3.65 -28.21 7.59
CA VAL A 228 -2.97 -26.92 7.36
C VAL A 228 -2.94 -26.58 5.87
N VAL A 229 -3.50 -25.44 5.48
CA VAL A 229 -3.52 -24.95 4.10
C VAL A 229 -2.59 -23.75 3.96
N VAL A 230 -1.52 -23.90 3.19
CA VAL A 230 -0.55 -22.83 2.97
C VAL A 230 -0.85 -22.11 1.66
N ARG A 231 -1.09 -20.79 1.70
CA ARG A 231 -1.38 -19.94 0.52
C ARG A 231 -0.35 -18.82 0.42
N PHE A 232 0.42 -18.80 -0.65
CA PHE A 232 1.32 -17.68 -0.95
C PHE A 232 0.81 -16.94 -2.18
N SER A 233 0.78 -15.62 -2.12
CA SER A 233 0.38 -14.76 -3.23
C SER A 233 1.59 -14.00 -3.75
N GLU A 234 1.82 -14.06 -5.06
CA GLU A 234 2.90 -13.35 -5.74
C GLU A 234 2.34 -12.01 -6.26
N PRO A 235 2.99 -10.87 -6.02
CA PRO A 235 2.55 -9.61 -6.62
C PRO A 235 2.73 -9.69 -8.14
N GLU A 236 1.65 -9.48 -8.88
CA GLU A 236 1.65 -9.44 -10.34
C GLU A 236 2.37 -8.15 -10.79
N VAL A 237 3.56 -8.29 -11.35
CA VAL A 237 4.38 -7.17 -11.82
C VAL A 237 3.81 -6.69 -13.15
N ALA A 238 3.12 -5.55 -13.14
CA ALA A 238 2.75 -4.84 -14.36
C ALA A 238 4.00 -4.22 -15.02
N PRO A 239 4.15 -4.25 -16.36
CA PRO A 239 5.24 -3.57 -17.06
C PRO A 239 5.14 -2.04 -16.87
N LEU A 240 6.16 -1.44 -16.27
CA LEU A 240 6.26 0.01 -16.06
C LEU A 240 6.68 0.73 -17.35
N GLU A 241 5.92 1.74 -17.76
CA GLU A 241 6.36 2.76 -18.72
C GLU A 241 7.41 3.69 -18.09
N PRO A 242 8.38 4.21 -18.86
CA PRO A 242 9.43 5.09 -18.32
C PRO A 242 8.88 6.49 -17.95
N PRO A 243 9.20 7.04 -16.77
CA PRO A 243 8.76 8.38 -16.37
C PRO A 243 9.62 9.50 -16.98
N ALA A 244 8.97 10.63 -17.23
CA ALA A 244 9.57 11.87 -17.72
C ALA A 244 10.47 12.57 -16.69
N ALA A 245 11.38 13.41 -17.19
CA ALA A 245 12.50 14.01 -16.49
C ALA A 245 12.14 15.14 -15.50
N ASP A 246 12.94 15.14 -14.42
CA ASP A 246 13.40 16.23 -13.54
C ASP A 246 12.40 17.26 -12.97
N THR A 247 12.35 17.28 -11.63
CA THR A 247 12.34 18.55 -10.90
C THR A 247 13.39 18.50 -9.79
N LYS A 248 14.39 19.36 -9.92
CA LYS A 248 15.50 19.53 -8.98
C LYS A 248 14.97 20.24 -7.74
N GLU A 249 14.76 19.50 -6.66
CA GLU A 249 14.33 20.05 -5.37
C GLU A 249 15.53 20.74 -4.67
N PRO A 250 15.36 21.96 -4.12
CA PRO A 250 16.45 22.68 -3.46
C PRO A 250 16.71 22.13 -2.05
N ALA A 251 17.99 21.97 -1.71
CA ALA A 251 18.44 21.58 -0.38
C ALA A 251 17.93 22.53 0.72
N PRO A 252 17.44 22.03 1.87
CA PRO A 252 17.04 22.88 2.96
C PRO A 252 18.25 23.51 3.66
N SER A 253 18.06 24.77 4.05
CA SER A 253 19.03 25.68 4.63
C SER A 253 19.57 25.20 5.97
N ARG A 254 20.88 25.41 6.15
CA ARG A 254 21.67 25.19 7.36
C ARG A 254 21.15 26.03 8.54
N THR A 255 20.22 25.47 9.29
CA THR A 255 20.04 25.79 10.72
C THR A 255 20.57 24.58 11.47
N SER A 256 21.31 24.76 12.57
CA SER A 256 21.96 23.69 13.33
C SER A 256 20.99 22.57 13.71
N SER A 257 20.89 21.56 12.87
CA SER A 257 20.00 20.41 13.06
C SER A 257 20.64 19.46 14.08
N LEU A 258 19.81 18.70 14.81
CA LEU A 258 20.31 17.65 15.71
C LEU A 258 21.26 16.66 15.00
N PRO A 259 21.00 16.25 13.74
CA PRO A 259 21.95 15.46 12.95
C PRO A 259 23.32 16.12 12.79
N ALA A 260 23.38 17.42 12.48
CA ALA A 260 24.65 18.13 12.33
C ALA A 260 25.46 18.23 13.64
N ARG A 261 24.76 18.35 14.79
CA ARG A 261 25.39 18.30 16.11
C ARG A 261 25.90 16.89 16.45
N LEU A 262 25.15 15.88 16.07
CA LEU A 262 25.50 14.47 16.26
C LEU A 262 26.73 14.11 15.43
N GLU A 263 26.77 14.51 14.16
CA GLU A 263 27.91 14.32 13.26
C GLU A 263 29.20 14.96 13.82
N ALA A 264 29.09 16.20 14.33
CA ALA A 264 30.22 16.89 14.94
C ALA A 264 30.76 16.17 16.19
N GLN A 265 29.89 15.52 16.97
CA GLN A 265 30.28 14.77 18.18
C GLN A 265 30.88 13.40 17.86
N LEU A 266 30.41 12.74 16.79
CA LEU A 266 30.89 11.43 16.36
C LEU A 266 32.23 11.49 15.60
N GLY A 267 32.71 12.70 15.28
CA GLY A 267 34.01 12.89 14.63
C GLY A 267 33.96 12.93 13.10
N GLY A 268 32.76 13.11 12.51
CA GLY A 268 32.57 13.32 11.07
C GLY A 268 31.46 12.48 10.44
N HIS A 269 31.18 12.78 9.17
CA HIS A 269 30.10 12.17 8.38
C HIS A 269 30.20 10.64 8.29
N ALA A 270 31.39 10.08 8.06
CA ALA A 270 31.56 8.63 7.93
C ALA A 270 31.24 7.87 9.23
N GLN A 271 31.62 8.44 10.38
CA GLN A 271 31.29 7.87 11.70
C GLN A 271 29.80 7.99 12.00
N PHE A 272 29.18 9.11 11.60
CA PHE A 272 27.74 9.31 11.69
C PHE A 272 26.94 8.28 10.87
N GLU A 273 27.31 8.06 9.61
CA GLU A 273 26.64 7.09 8.74
C GLU A 273 26.74 5.67 9.31
N ASN A 274 27.94 5.23 9.70
CA ASN A 274 28.11 3.90 10.30
C ASN A 274 27.30 3.73 11.60
N PHE A 275 27.30 4.76 12.45
CA PHE A 275 26.51 4.77 13.68
C PHE A 275 25.00 4.71 13.37
N SER A 276 24.53 5.50 12.41
CA SER A 276 23.14 5.54 11.98
C SER A 276 22.69 4.20 11.41
N SER A 277 23.45 3.60 10.49
CA SER A 277 23.15 2.29 9.92
C SER A 277 23.08 1.20 11.00
N GLN A 278 24.09 1.13 11.88
CA GLN A 278 24.11 0.13 12.96
C GLN A 278 22.92 0.30 13.92
N LEU A 279 22.59 1.54 14.27
CA LEU A 279 21.47 1.85 15.17
C LEU A 279 20.12 1.52 14.53
N LEU A 280 19.95 1.77 13.24
CA LEU A 280 18.75 1.44 12.48
C LEU A 280 18.58 -0.08 12.35
N GLU A 281 19.65 -0.83 12.06
CA GLU A 281 19.62 -2.30 12.00
C GLU A 281 19.23 -2.92 13.36
N GLN A 282 19.81 -2.43 14.46
CA GLN A 282 19.45 -2.87 15.81
C GLN A 282 18.00 -2.53 16.16
N ASN A 283 17.52 -1.35 15.78
CA ASN A 283 16.14 -0.94 15.98
C ASN A 283 15.16 -1.80 15.16
N GLU A 284 15.50 -2.16 13.92
CA GLU A 284 14.68 -3.05 13.08
C GLU A 284 14.61 -4.47 13.68
N SER A 285 15.74 -5.01 14.15
CA SER A 285 15.78 -6.29 14.86
C SER A 285 14.91 -6.24 16.13
N ALA A 286 15.03 -5.18 16.93
CA ALA A 286 14.22 -4.96 18.13
C ALA A 286 12.72 -4.90 17.78
N MET A 287 12.33 -4.10 16.80
CA MET A 287 10.93 -3.97 16.39
C MET A 287 10.36 -5.30 15.90
N SER A 288 11.11 -6.07 15.11
CA SER A 288 10.70 -7.41 14.65
C SER A 288 10.40 -8.35 15.84
N ARG A 289 11.26 -8.35 16.87
CA ARG A 289 11.03 -9.13 18.10
C ARG A 289 9.82 -8.65 18.89
N ALA A 290 9.62 -7.33 18.99
CA ALA A 290 8.46 -6.74 19.66
C ALA A 290 7.15 -7.10 18.95
N TYR A 291 7.11 -7.07 17.62
CA TYR A 291 5.95 -7.50 16.83
C TYR A 291 5.65 -8.99 17.01
N ALA A 292 6.66 -9.86 16.93
CA ALA A 292 6.47 -11.30 17.12
C ALA A 292 5.91 -11.63 18.51
N LEU A 293 6.46 -11.01 19.55
CA LEU A 293 5.97 -11.17 20.93
C LEU A 293 4.52 -10.69 21.09
N ARG A 294 4.20 -9.50 20.54
CA ARG A 294 2.84 -8.95 20.57
C ARG A 294 1.85 -9.84 19.81
N ARG A 295 2.25 -10.38 18.66
CA ARG A 295 1.44 -11.31 17.87
C ARG A 295 1.11 -12.57 18.66
N LEU A 296 2.09 -13.17 19.34
CA LEU A 296 1.86 -14.31 20.22
C LEU A 296 0.87 -13.98 21.34
N ALA A 297 1.01 -12.81 21.97
CA ALA A 297 0.11 -12.36 23.03
C ALA A 297 -1.34 -12.16 22.53
N GLN A 298 -1.52 -11.61 21.34
CA GLN A 298 -2.83 -11.37 20.74
C GLN A 298 -3.51 -12.65 20.23
N GLN A 299 -2.72 -13.57 19.66
CA GLN A 299 -3.23 -14.85 19.15
C GLN A 299 -3.60 -15.82 20.28
N PHE A 300 -2.90 -15.75 21.41
CA PHE A 300 -3.14 -16.57 22.59
C PHE A 300 -3.45 -15.71 23.83
N PRO A 301 -4.66 -15.10 23.87
CA PRO A 301 -5.09 -14.37 25.05
C PRO A 301 -5.21 -15.31 26.25
N ARG A 302 -5.24 -14.76 27.47
CA ARG A 302 -5.18 -15.50 28.73
C ARG A 302 -6.20 -16.65 28.82
N GLU A 303 -7.42 -16.44 28.33
CA GLU A 303 -8.47 -17.47 28.31
C GLU A 303 -8.18 -18.61 27.32
N ALA A 304 -7.49 -18.33 26.21
CA ALA A 304 -7.05 -19.35 25.27
C ALA A 304 -5.86 -20.13 25.85
N GLU A 305 -4.89 -19.44 26.43
CA GLU A 305 -3.72 -20.06 27.07
C GLU A 305 -4.10 -20.99 28.23
N ASN A 306 -5.08 -20.60 29.05
CA ASN A 306 -5.57 -21.42 30.15
C ASN A 306 -6.25 -22.71 29.68
N ARG A 307 -6.77 -22.72 28.44
CA ARG A 307 -7.39 -23.90 27.82
C ARG A 307 -6.38 -24.81 27.12
N LEU A 308 -5.15 -24.36 26.87
CA LEU A 308 -4.07 -25.19 26.31
C LEU A 308 -3.62 -26.26 27.30
N LYS A 309 -3.12 -27.38 26.76
CA LYS A 309 -2.44 -28.41 27.56
C LYS A 309 -1.17 -27.86 28.18
N ALA A 310 -0.67 -28.52 29.23
CA ALA A 310 0.52 -28.06 29.94
C ALA A 310 1.78 -28.01 29.05
N GLU A 311 1.92 -28.94 28.10
CA GLU A 311 3.03 -28.97 27.15
C GLU A 311 2.95 -27.81 26.15
N ASP A 312 1.79 -27.61 25.53
CA ASP A 312 1.52 -26.49 24.61
C ASP A 312 1.72 -25.15 25.30
N ARG A 313 1.26 -25.01 26.55
CA ARG A 313 1.46 -23.78 27.33
C ARG A 313 2.94 -23.50 27.61
N ARG A 314 3.75 -24.54 27.86
CA ARG A 314 5.21 -24.39 28.02
C ARG A 314 5.85 -23.98 26.70
N LEU A 315 5.43 -24.58 25.59
CA LEU A 315 5.92 -24.22 24.25
C LEU A 315 5.64 -22.75 23.92
N LEU A 316 4.42 -22.28 24.14
CA LEU A 316 4.04 -20.86 23.95
C LEU A 316 4.90 -19.93 24.82
N ARG A 317 5.01 -20.22 26.13
CA ARG A 317 5.83 -19.42 27.06
C ARG A 317 7.30 -19.41 26.68
N ASN A 318 7.85 -20.52 26.18
CA ASN A 318 9.23 -20.59 25.72
C ASN A 318 9.47 -19.70 24.51
N MET A 319 8.62 -19.77 23.48
CA MET A 319 8.74 -18.89 22.30
C MET A 319 8.65 -17.41 22.70
N ALA A 320 7.66 -17.05 23.53
CA ALA A 320 7.52 -15.68 24.01
C ALA A 320 8.77 -15.21 24.79
N ARG A 321 9.37 -16.08 25.60
CA ARG A 321 10.61 -15.78 26.33
C ARG A 321 11.79 -15.58 25.39
N GLU A 322 11.95 -16.42 24.37
CA GLU A 322 13.02 -16.28 23.38
C GLU A 322 12.94 -14.92 22.65
N HIS A 323 11.73 -14.45 22.31
CA HIS A 323 11.55 -13.10 21.76
C HIS A 323 11.87 -11.99 22.76
N ALA A 324 11.40 -12.10 24.01
CA ALA A 324 11.66 -11.10 25.04
C ALA A 324 13.16 -10.98 25.35
N GLU A 325 13.86 -12.10 25.51
CA GLU A 325 15.31 -12.13 25.76
C GLU A 325 16.10 -11.59 24.55
N ALA A 326 15.68 -11.92 23.32
CA ALA A 326 16.30 -11.38 22.12
C ALA A 326 16.10 -9.86 22.01
N LEU A 327 14.88 -9.38 22.26
CA LEU A 327 14.59 -7.95 22.30
C LEU A 327 15.42 -7.25 23.38
N GLY A 328 15.54 -7.82 24.57
CA GLY A 328 16.34 -7.25 25.65
C GLY A 328 17.80 -7.05 25.28
N ARG A 329 18.39 -7.98 24.51
CA ARG A 329 19.76 -7.84 23.97
C ARG A 329 19.86 -6.68 22.98
N GLU A 330 18.92 -6.54 22.06
CA GLU A 330 18.92 -5.45 21.08
C GLU A 330 18.73 -4.09 21.76
N VAL A 331 17.80 -3.99 22.72
CA VAL A 331 17.55 -2.76 23.48
C VAL A 331 18.78 -2.36 24.31
N ALA A 332 19.46 -3.31 24.95
CA ALA A 332 20.71 -3.03 25.66
C ALA A 332 21.84 -2.57 24.73
N ALA A 333 21.90 -3.10 23.50
CA ALA A 333 22.86 -2.65 22.49
C ALA A 333 22.56 -1.21 22.02
N ILE A 334 21.29 -0.90 21.76
CA ILE A 334 20.82 0.45 21.44
C ILE A 334 21.17 1.42 22.58
N GLU A 335 20.84 1.07 23.83
CA GLU A 335 21.14 1.88 25.00
C GLU A 335 22.64 2.18 25.11
N GLY A 336 23.48 1.15 24.97
CA GLY A 336 24.93 1.30 25.00
C GLY A 336 25.47 2.22 23.90
N ALA A 337 24.90 2.14 22.69
CA ALA A 337 25.28 2.98 21.56
C ALA A 337 24.86 4.44 21.74
N VAL A 338 23.64 4.70 22.23
CA VAL A 338 23.11 6.06 22.34
C VAL A 338 23.49 6.76 23.64
N SER A 339 23.76 6.04 24.74
CA SER A 339 23.96 6.64 26.07
C SER A 339 25.07 7.71 26.10
N SER A 340 26.26 7.39 25.57
CA SER A 340 27.38 8.36 25.54
C SER A 340 27.08 9.58 24.69
N VAL A 341 26.44 9.37 23.54
CA VAL A 341 26.03 10.42 22.61
C VAL A 341 24.98 11.35 23.23
N LEU A 342 23.99 10.78 23.93
CA LEU A 342 22.92 11.54 24.56
C LEU A 342 23.43 12.40 25.70
N GLN A 343 24.37 11.90 26.50
CA GLN A 343 25.03 12.68 27.57
C GLN A 343 25.78 13.89 26.99
N LEU A 344 26.52 13.71 25.90
CA LEU A 344 27.23 14.79 25.19
C LEU A 344 26.28 15.85 24.61
N LEU A 345 25.06 15.45 24.24
CA LEU A 345 24.02 16.34 23.72
C LEU A 345 23.19 17.04 24.80
N GLY A 346 23.51 16.81 26.09
CA GLY A 346 22.82 17.41 27.24
C GLY A 346 21.59 16.64 27.72
N GLY A 347 21.42 15.39 27.26
CA GLY A 347 20.40 14.48 27.77
C GLY A 347 20.67 14.16 29.24
N SER A 348 19.68 14.36 30.09
CA SER A 348 19.73 13.87 31.48
C SER A 348 19.02 12.52 31.57
N PRO A 349 19.56 11.54 32.29
CA PRO A 349 18.83 10.32 32.57
C PRO A 349 17.58 10.69 33.38
N GLN A 350 16.41 10.42 32.81
CA GLN A 350 15.15 10.56 33.53
C GLN A 350 14.72 9.18 33.99
N ASN A 351 14.21 9.10 35.21
CA ASN A 351 13.63 7.86 35.71
C ASN A 351 12.45 7.46 34.82
N ALA A 352 12.40 6.18 34.49
CA ALA A 352 11.27 5.57 33.81
C ALA A 352 9.97 5.93 34.57
N PRO A 353 8.95 6.50 33.90
CA PRO A 353 7.66 6.71 34.54
C PRO A 353 7.09 5.37 35.03
N GLU A 354 6.45 5.36 36.20
CA GLU A 354 5.75 4.17 36.70
C GLU A 354 4.54 3.87 35.80
N SER A 355 4.75 3.06 34.77
CA SER A 355 3.68 2.52 33.93
C SER A 355 2.83 1.55 34.75
N GLY A 356 1.53 1.50 34.45
CA GLY A 356 0.62 0.55 35.09
C GLY A 356 1.16 -0.87 34.94
N HIS A 357 1.20 -1.65 36.02
CA HIS A 357 1.80 -2.98 35.99
C HIS A 357 0.78 -3.99 35.44
N PRO A 358 0.94 -4.49 34.20
CA PRO A 358 0.10 -5.57 33.70
C PRO A 358 0.21 -6.79 34.61
N ALA A 359 -0.93 -7.45 34.81
CA ALA A 359 -1.04 -8.64 35.66
C ALA A 359 -0.58 -9.92 34.93
N ASP A 360 -0.49 -9.90 33.60
CA ASP A 360 -0.11 -11.01 32.75
C ASP A 360 0.92 -10.60 31.69
N TRP A 361 1.61 -11.60 31.13
CA TRP A 361 2.66 -11.36 30.14
C TRP A 361 2.09 -10.83 28.82
N GLN A 362 0.83 -11.14 28.50
CA GLN A 362 0.14 -10.62 27.32
C GLN A 362 -0.03 -9.10 27.39
N GLY A 363 -0.52 -8.57 28.52
CA GLY A 363 -0.60 -7.12 28.72
C GLY A 363 0.78 -6.46 28.73
N ALA A 364 1.79 -7.14 29.28
CA ALA A 364 3.18 -6.67 29.24
C ALA A 364 3.75 -6.60 27.83
N ALA A 365 3.42 -7.56 26.95
CA ALA A 365 3.84 -7.54 25.55
C ALA A 365 3.27 -6.35 24.78
N ASP A 366 1.99 -5.98 25.02
CA ASP A 366 1.38 -4.81 24.39
C ASP A 366 1.98 -3.49 24.90
N GLU A 367 2.32 -3.37 26.20
CA GLU A 367 2.99 -2.18 26.75
C GLU A 367 4.41 -2.04 26.19
N LEU A 368 5.18 -3.13 26.22
CA LEU A 368 6.52 -3.22 25.66
C LEU A 368 6.54 -2.80 24.18
N PHE A 369 5.57 -3.21 23.38
CA PHE A 369 5.46 -2.79 21.99
C PHE A 369 5.25 -1.28 21.85
N ARG A 370 4.41 -0.67 22.69
CA ARG A 370 4.19 0.79 22.67
C ARG A 370 5.45 1.55 23.06
N SER A 371 6.18 1.06 24.05
CA SER A 371 7.49 1.62 24.44
C SER A 371 8.53 1.49 23.32
N ALA A 372 8.54 0.36 22.59
CA ALA A 372 9.43 0.15 21.45
C ALA A 372 9.13 1.15 20.31
N GLN A 373 7.86 1.30 19.92
CA GLN A 373 7.43 2.24 18.88
C GLN A 373 7.74 3.71 19.26
N ARG A 374 7.61 4.06 20.54
CA ARG A 374 7.99 5.37 21.05
C ARG A 374 9.49 5.61 20.93
N SER A 375 10.31 4.61 21.28
CA SER A 375 11.77 4.68 21.11
C SER A 375 12.16 4.84 19.64
N GLU A 376 11.58 4.05 18.74
CA GLU A 376 11.79 4.14 17.29
C GLU A 376 11.47 5.55 16.75
N THR A 377 10.33 6.12 17.14
CA THR A 377 9.93 7.47 16.71
C THR A 377 10.95 8.54 17.14
N LEU A 378 11.47 8.42 18.36
CA LEU A 378 12.46 9.34 18.91
C LEU A 378 13.85 9.13 18.28
N LEU A 379 14.21 7.89 17.95
CA LEU A 379 15.43 7.56 17.19
C LEU A 379 15.37 8.15 15.78
N ALA A 380 14.25 7.99 15.07
CA ALA A 380 14.05 8.58 13.75
C ALA A 380 14.12 10.12 13.79
N ALA A 381 13.58 10.75 14.84
CA ALA A 381 13.70 12.19 15.04
C ALA A 381 15.15 12.62 15.36
N LEU A 382 15.90 11.85 16.14
CA LEU A 382 17.32 12.11 16.44
C LEU A 382 18.18 12.07 15.16
N LEU A 383 17.93 11.10 14.29
CA LEU A 383 18.63 10.92 13.01
C LEU A 383 18.16 11.88 11.91
N GLY A 384 17.11 12.68 12.16
CA GLY A 384 16.57 13.63 11.20
C GLY A 384 15.75 12.99 10.07
N ALA A 385 15.33 11.74 10.23
CA ALA A 385 14.47 11.02 9.29
C ALA A 385 12.97 11.30 9.48
N SER A 386 12.57 11.85 10.64
CA SER A 386 11.17 12.18 10.94
C SER A 386 10.86 13.66 10.71
N THR A 387 9.75 13.93 10.01
CA THR A 387 9.14 15.27 9.85
C THR A 387 8.07 15.57 10.90
N ALA A 388 7.82 14.63 11.83
CA ALA A 388 6.77 14.78 12.83
C ALA A 388 7.05 15.98 13.75
N ASP A 389 5.98 16.68 14.15
CA ASP A 389 5.94 17.76 15.16
C ASP A 389 6.28 17.21 16.57
N VAL A 390 7.42 16.54 16.72
CA VAL A 390 8.01 16.25 18.03
C VAL A 390 8.55 17.59 18.53
N PRO A 391 8.06 18.14 19.66
CA PRO A 391 8.57 19.40 20.18
C PRO A 391 10.09 19.26 20.36
N ALA A 392 10.86 19.99 19.54
CA ALA A 392 12.30 19.82 19.36
C ALA A 392 13.11 20.00 20.66
N ASN A 393 12.50 20.59 21.67
CA ASN A 393 13.11 20.82 22.97
C ASN A 393 13.07 19.51 23.77
N ASN A 394 14.23 18.83 23.83
CA ASN A 394 14.57 17.68 24.68
C ASN A 394 14.44 16.28 24.07
N ILE A 395 14.56 16.12 22.74
CA ILE A 395 14.65 14.78 22.11
C ILE A 395 15.70 13.87 22.80
N PRO A 396 16.93 14.34 23.15
CA PRO A 396 17.90 13.48 23.80
C PRO A 396 17.46 12.92 25.16
N SER A 397 16.84 13.75 26.00
CA SER A 397 16.31 13.31 27.31
C SER A 397 15.04 12.46 27.17
N GLN A 398 14.22 12.72 26.15
CA GLN A 398 13.04 11.90 25.88
C GLN A 398 13.43 10.52 25.38
N LEU A 399 14.47 10.43 24.53
CA LEU A 399 14.98 9.16 24.03
C LEU A 399 15.63 8.35 25.16
N SER A 400 16.44 8.98 26.02
CA SER A 400 17.01 8.27 27.18
C SER A 400 15.92 7.71 28.10
N ALA A 401 14.87 8.49 28.37
CA ALA A 401 13.73 8.03 29.15
C ALA A 401 12.95 6.90 28.45
N ALA A 402 12.76 6.98 27.14
CA ALA A 402 12.04 5.97 26.36
C ALA A 402 12.79 4.64 26.29
N VAL A 403 14.12 4.67 26.10
CA VAL A 403 14.96 3.46 26.11
C VAL A 403 14.98 2.82 27.50
N ALA A 404 15.09 3.62 28.56
CA ALA A 404 15.02 3.12 29.94
C ALA A 404 13.65 2.50 30.26
N GLN A 405 12.55 3.11 29.81
CA GLN A 405 11.21 2.54 29.94
C GLN A 405 11.09 1.22 29.19
N LEU A 406 11.54 1.16 27.94
CA LEU A 406 11.51 -0.04 27.13
C LEU A 406 12.27 -1.19 27.80
N GLN A 407 13.44 -0.91 28.37
CA GLN A 407 14.22 -1.91 29.10
C GLN A 407 13.50 -2.42 30.36
N ALA A 408 12.83 -1.53 31.09
CA ALA A 408 12.01 -1.90 32.24
C ALA A 408 10.82 -2.79 31.83
N ASP A 409 10.15 -2.46 30.73
CA ASP A 409 9.03 -3.24 30.19
C ASP A 409 9.47 -4.63 29.71
N VAL A 410 10.65 -4.74 29.08
CA VAL A 410 11.28 -6.03 28.73
C VAL A 410 11.49 -6.88 29.99
N GLN A 411 12.15 -6.32 31.01
CA GLN A 411 12.41 -7.04 32.27
C GLN A 411 11.11 -7.45 32.98
N GLN A 412 10.06 -6.63 32.89
CA GLN A 412 8.75 -6.99 33.43
C GLN A 412 8.12 -8.15 32.67
N CYS A 413 8.15 -8.12 31.33
CA CYS A 413 7.63 -9.19 30.49
C CYS A 413 8.36 -10.52 30.76
N GLU A 414 9.69 -10.51 30.82
CA GLU A 414 10.51 -11.69 31.16
C GLU A 414 10.13 -12.28 32.52
N ARG A 415 9.98 -11.43 33.55
CA ARG A 415 9.55 -11.88 34.88
C ARG A 415 8.18 -12.56 34.85
N LEU A 416 7.23 -12.04 34.09
CA LEU A 416 5.88 -12.63 33.96
C LEU A 416 5.90 -13.94 33.16
N LEU A 417 6.83 -14.10 32.22
CA LEU A 417 7.02 -15.33 31.43
C LEU A 417 7.74 -16.46 32.19
N THR A 418 8.40 -16.12 33.30
CA THR A 418 9.04 -17.10 34.20
C THR A 418 8.11 -17.60 35.32
N GLN A 419 6.98 -16.92 35.55
CA GLN A 419 5.90 -17.34 36.45
C GLN A 419 4.95 -18.33 35.76
#